data_AF-A0A2V7N3I5-F1
#
_entry.id   AF-A0A2V7N3I5-F1
#
_cell.length_a   1.000
_cell.length_b   1.000
_cell.length_c   1.000
_cell.angle_alpha   90.00
_cell.angle_beta   90.00
_cell.angle_gamma   90.00
#
_symmetry.space_group_name_H-M   'P 1'
#
loop_
_entity.id
_entity.type
_entity.pdbx_description
1 polymer ?
#
loop_
_entity_poly.entity_id
_entity_poly.type
_entity_poly.pdbx_seq_one_letter_code
_entity_poly.pdbx_strand_id
1 'polypeptide(L)'
;MWILAVILVVALMIPVAAILVDSPLGRSIARRLETQGEGGSASLRQLERRIEALEGELEDLNRSLAGAREEIQFVQHLLEDPRKKKKPS
;
A
#
# COMPACT_ATOMS: atom_id res chain seq x y z
N MET A 1 27.40 20.00 -9.05
CA MET A 1 28.33 19.15 -8.26
C MET A 1 27.79 17.75 -8.01
N TRP A 2 26.51 17.57 -7.67
CA TRP A 2 25.93 16.24 -7.39
C TRP A 2 25.91 15.28 -8.59
N ILE A 3 25.69 15.80 -9.80
CA ILE A 3 25.68 14.98 -11.04
C ILE A 3 27.05 14.32 -11.29
N LEU A 4 28.15 15.03 -11.06
CA LEU A 4 29.50 14.45 -11.18
C LEU A 4 29.74 13.37 -10.11
N ALA A 5 29.20 13.54 -8.90
CA ALA A 5 29.26 12.52 -7.86
C ALA A 5 28.45 11.27 -8.23
N VAL A 6 27.25 11.43 -8.81
CA VAL A 6 26.45 10.31 -9.31
C VAL A 6 27.17 9.58 -10.44
N ILE A 7 27.75 10.30 -11.40
CA ILE A 7 28.53 9.69 -12.49
C ILE A 7 29.74 8.95 -11.94
N LEU A 8 30.46 9.51 -10.96
CA LEU A 8 31.60 8.85 -10.31
C LEU A 8 31.18 7.55 -9.62
N VAL A 9 30.05 7.56 -8.90
CA VAL A 9 29.50 6.37 -8.23
C VAL A 9 29.11 5.30 -9.25
N VAL A 10 28.40 5.68 -10.31
CA VAL A 10 28.01 4.75 -11.39
C VAL A 10 29.24 4.20 -12.10
N ALA A 11 30.24 5.03 -12.38
CA ALA A 11 31.50 4.61 -12.99
C ALA A 11 32.26 3.61 -12.10
N LEU A 12 32.26 3.80 -10.78
CA LEU A 12 32.88 2.89 -9.82
C LEU A 12 32.13 1.55 -9.70
N MET A 13 30.82 1.54 -9.92
CA MET A 13 30.01 0.33 -9.91
C MET A 13 30.29 -0.60 -11.11
N ILE A 14 30.74 -0.06 -12.25
CA ILE A 14 31.01 -0.84 -13.47
C ILE A 14 32.12 -1.88 -13.27
N PRO A 15 33.32 -1.55 -12.73
CA PRO A 15 34.37 -2.53 -12.43
C PRO A 15 33.94 -3.62 -11.45
N VAL A 16 33.20 -3.24 -10.40
CA VAL A 16 32.68 -4.18 -9.40
C VAL A 16 31.74 -5.18 -10.05
N ALA A 17 30.83 -4.70 -10.90
CA ALA A 17 29.91 -5.55 -11.65
C ALA A 17 30.66 -6.47 -12.63
N ALA A 18 31.67 -5.98 -13.35
CA ALA A 18 32.46 -6.78 -14.29
C ALA A 18 33.20 -7.94 -13.60
N ILE A 19 33.84 -7.67 -12.46
CA ILE A 19 34.54 -8.70 -11.67
C ILE A 19 33.57 -9.73 -11.09
N LEU A 20 32.37 -9.30 -10.70
CA LEU A 20 31.36 -10.19 -10.14
C LEU A 20 30.70 -11.10 -11.20
N VAL A 21 30.54 -10.62 -12.43
CA VAL A 21 29.95 -11.37 -13.55
C VAL A 21 30.84 -12.55 -13.95
N ASP A 22 32.16 -12.40 -13.90
CA ASP A 22 33.12 -13.49 -14.15
C ASP A 22 33.29 -14.45 -12.95
N SER A 23 32.64 -14.17 -11.82
CA SER A 23 32.72 -14.96 -10.58
C SER A 23 31.41 -15.75 -10.32
N PRO A 24 31.46 -16.93 -9.66
CA PRO A 24 30.28 -17.73 -9.30
C PRO A 24 29.16 -16.97 -8.56
N LEU A 25 29.45 -15.80 -7.99
CA LEU A 25 28.48 -14.90 -7.36
C LEU A 25 27.55 -14.22 -8.39
N GLY A 26 28.08 -13.78 -9.54
CA GLY A 26 27.26 -13.19 -10.61
C GLY A 26 26.28 -14.19 -11.21
N ARG A 27 26.68 -15.46 -11.34
CA ARG A 27 25.84 -16.54 -11.89
C ARG A 27 24.70 -16.97 -10.95
N SER A 28 24.95 -16.95 -9.64
CA SER A 28 23.92 -17.26 -8.63
C SER A 28 22.94 -16.10 -8.44
N ILE A 29 23.40 -14.85 -8.54
CA ILE A 29 22.54 -13.66 -8.59
C ILE A 29 21.73 -13.63 -9.89
N ALA A 30 22.31 -13.93 -11.06
CA ALA A 30 21.58 -14.04 -12.32
C ALA A 30 20.49 -15.11 -12.25
N ARG A 31 20.79 -16.30 -11.71
CA ARG A 31 19.80 -17.36 -11.51
C ARG A 31 18.70 -16.98 -10.52
N ARG A 32 19.04 -16.21 -9.48
CA ARG A 32 18.06 -15.68 -8.53
C ARG A 32 17.23 -14.54 -9.12
N LEU A 33 17.80 -13.70 -9.99
CA LEU A 33 17.12 -12.66 -10.74
C LEU A 33 16.24 -13.23 -11.86
N GLU A 34 16.62 -14.33 -12.52
CA GLU A 34 15.75 -15.08 -13.41
C GLU A 34 14.56 -15.65 -12.62
N THR A 35 14.82 -16.25 -11.45
CA THR A 35 13.77 -16.77 -10.55
C THR A 35 12.90 -15.64 -9.95
N GLN A 36 13.47 -14.46 -9.69
CA GLN A 36 12.77 -13.29 -9.13
C GLN A 36 12.14 -12.40 -10.21
N GLY A 37 12.55 -12.49 -11.47
CA GLY A 37 11.97 -11.75 -12.60
C GLY A 37 10.62 -12.33 -13.01
N GLU A 38 10.50 -13.65 -13.01
CA GLU A 38 9.21 -14.33 -13.22
C GLU A 38 8.35 -14.33 -11.95
N GLY A 39 8.93 -14.55 -10.77
CA GLY A 39 8.19 -14.54 -9.49
C GLY A 39 7.82 -13.14 -8.96
N GLY A 40 8.62 -12.12 -9.26
CA GLY A 40 8.43 -10.75 -8.79
C GLY A 40 7.30 -10.04 -9.51
N SER A 41 7.16 -10.24 -10.82
CA SER A 41 6.02 -9.68 -11.58
C SER A 41 4.69 -10.36 -11.20
N ALA A 42 4.69 -11.66 -10.95
CA ALA A 42 3.53 -12.39 -10.44
C ALA A 42 3.16 -11.97 -9.00
N SER A 43 4.16 -11.78 -8.13
CA SER A 43 3.96 -11.30 -6.76
C SER A 43 3.45 -9.85 -6.72
N LEU A 44 3.91 -8.97 -7.61
CA LEU A 44 3.41 -7.60 -7.73
C LEU A 44 1.96 -7.57 -8.22
N ARG A 45 1.60 -8.37 -9.23
CA ARG A 45 0.19 -8.51 -9.67
C ARG A 45 -0.71 -9.09 -8.59
N GLN A 46 -0.20 -10.03 -7.78
CA GLN A 46 -0.96 -10.57 -6.65
C GLN A 46 -1.13 -9.53 -5.54
N LEU A 47 -0.12 -8.70 -5.30
CA LEU A 47 -0.20 -7.60 -4.35
C LEU A 47 -1.19 -6.52 -4.81
N GLU A 48 -1.17 -6.18 -6.10
CA GLU A 48 -2.10 -5.23 -6.73
C GLU A 48 -3.55 -5.68 -6.58
N ARG A 49 -3.85 -6.96 -6.88
CA ARG A 49 -5.18 -7.54 -6.65
C ARG A 49 -5.63 -7.52 -5.20
N ARG A 50 -4.70 -7.69 -4.24
CA ARG A 50 -5.01 -7.60 -2.82
C ARG A 50 -5.29 -6.17 -2.39
N ILE A 51 -4.57 -5.19 -2.95
CA ILE A 51 -4.80 -3.77 -2.69
C ILE A 51 -6.18 -3.38 -3.22
N GLU A 52 -6.52 -3.74 -4.46
CA GLU A 52 -7.83 -3.46 -5.05
C GLU A 52 -8.99 -4.06 -4.23
N ALA A 53 -8.83 -5.29 -3.74
CA ALA A 53 -9.80 -5.92 -2.85
C ALA A 53 -9.94 -5.18 -1.51
N LEU A 54 -8.83 -4.77 -0.90
CA LEU A 54 -8.83 -4.04 0.37
C LEU A 54 -9.41 -2.63 0.22
N GLU A 55 -9.18 -1.96 -0.89
CA GLU A 55 -9.78 -0.66 -1.21
C GLU A 55 -11.30 -0.78 -1.34
N GLY A 56 -11.80 -1.83 -1.99
CA GLY A 56 -13.24 -2.12 -2.06
C GLY A 56 -13.85 -2.40 -0.68
N GLU A 57 -13.19 -3.24 0.13
CA GLU A 57 -13.65 -3.51 1.51
C GLU A 57 -13.67 -2.24 2.37
N LEU A 58 -12.70 -1.33 2.20
CA LEU A 58 -12.67 -0.05 2.90
C LEU A 58 -13.81 0.87 2.48
N GLU A 59 -14.15 0.91 1.19
CA GLU A 59 -15.26 1.73 0.68
C GLU A 59 -16.61 1.24 1.22
N ASP A 60 -16.82 -0.08 1.25
CA ASP A 60 -17.99 -0.71 1.85
C ASP A 60 -18.09 -0.45 3.36
N LEU A 61 -16.96 -0.54 4.06
CA LEU A 61 -16.91 -0.27 5.51
C LEU A 61 -17.21 1.20 5.80
N ASN A 62 -16.67 2.12 5.00
CA ASN A 62 -16.95 3.55 5.12
C ASN A 62 -18.44 3.87 4.91
N ARG A 63 -19.06 3.24 3.92
CA ARG A 63 -20.50 3.37 3.67
C ARG A 63 -21.34 2.82 4.82
N SER A 64 -20.94 1.69 5.39
CA SER A 64 -21.60 1.09 6.56
C SER A 64 -21.48 1.99 7.80
N LEU A 65 -20.31 2.59 8.01
CA LEU A 65 -20.08 3.52 9.10
C LEU A 65 -20.92 4.80 8.96
N ALA A 66 -21.08 5.31 7.74
CA ALA A 66 -21.97 6.43 7.45
C ALA A 66 -23.42 6.11 7.81
N GLY A 67 -23.92 4.95 7.39
CA GLY A 67 -25.28 4.50 7.74
C GLY A 67 -25.49 4.29 9.24
N ALA A 68 -24.52 3.66 9.92
CA ALA A 68 -24.58 3.49 11.38
C ALA A 68 -24.56 4.84 12.13
N ARG A 69 -23.85 5.84 11.61
CA ARG A 69 -23.83 7.19 12.19
C ARG A 69 -25.18 7.90 12.06
N GLU A 70 -25.86 7.73 10.93
CA GLU A 70 -27.22 8.26 10.73
C GLU A 70 -28.22 7.62 11.70
N GLU A 71 -28.12 6.31 11.94
CA GLU A 71 -28.97 5.59 12.89
C GLU A 71 -28.75 6.08 14.33
N ILE A 72 -27.48 6.29 14.72
CA ILE A 72 -27.14 6.87 16.04
C ILE A 72 -27.71 8.29 16.17
N GLN A 73 -27.60 9.12 15.13
CA GLN A 73 -28.13 10.48 15.15
C GLN A 73 -29.66 10.50 15.23
N PHE A 74 -30.33 9.58 14.54
CA PHE A 74 -31.78 9.42 14.59
C PHE A 74 -32.25 8.99 15.99
N VAL A 75 -31.57 8.03 16.61
CA VAL A 75 -31.86 7.60 17.99
C VAL A 75 -31.62 8.73 18.99
N GLN A 76 -30.54 9.51 18.83
CA GLN A 76 -30.30 10.69 19.66
C GLN A 76 -31.43 11.72 19.51
N HIS A 77 -31.88 12.00 18.28
CA HIS A 77 -32.98 12.92 18.03
C HIS A 77 -34.29 12.46 18.68
N LEU A 78 -34.62 11.16 18.57
CA LEU A 78 -35.78 10.56 19.23
C LEU A 78 -35.70 10.58 20.76
N LEU A 79 -34.50 10.61 21.34
CA LEU A 79 -34.29 10.70 22.79
C LEU A 79 -34.22 12.14 23.33
N GLU A 80 -33.97 13.12 22.46
CA GLU A 80 -34.02 14.55 22.79
C GLU A 80 -35.45 15.11 22.79
N ASP A 81 -36.28 14.68 21.83
CA ASP A 81 -37.69 15.11 21.70
C ASP A 81 -38.59 14.83 22.93
N PRO A 82 -38.48 13.70 23.66
CA PRO A 82 -39.29 13.44 24.86
C PRO A 82 -38.88 14.31 26.06
N ARG A 83 -37.66 14.87 26.08
CA ARG A 83 -37.18 15.70 27.22
C ARG A 83 -37.56 17.16 27.09
N LYS A 84 -37.82 17.67 25.88
CA LYS A 84 -38.27 19.05 25.66
C LYS A 84 -39.78 19.28 25.88
N LYS A 85 -40.60 18.22 25.94
CA LYS A 85 -42.06 18.34 26.21
C LYS A 85 -42.44 18.49 27.69
N LYS A 86 -41.50 18.45 28.65
CA LYS A 86 -41.79 18.69 30.07
C LYS A 86 -41.30 20.07 30.53
N LYS A 87 -41.82 21.12 29.90
CA LYS A 87 -41.99 22.41 30.56
C LYS A 87 -43.35 23.01 30.19
N PRO A 88 -44.45 22.52 30.80
CA PRO A 88 -45.63 23.36 30.94
C PRO A 88 -45.31 24.51 31.91
N SER A 89 -45.83 25.69 31.55
CA SER A 89 -46.03 26.93 32.32
C SER A 89 -45.47 27.03 33.74
#